data_AF-A0A248JTA4-F1
#
_entry.id   AF-A0A248JTA4-F1
#
_cell.length_a   1.000
_cell.length_b   1.000
_cell.length_c   1.000
_cell.angle_alpha   90.00
_cell.angle_beta   90.00
_cell.angle_gamma   90.00
#
_symmetry.space_group_name_H-M   'P 1'
#
loop_
_entity.id
_entity.type
_entity.pdbx_description
1 polymer ?
#
loop_
_entity_poly.entity_id
_entity_poly.type
_entity_poly.pdbx_seq_one_letter_code
_entity_poly.pdbx_strand_id
1 'polypeptide(L)'
;MTHQPPGGGAWGRSARREVRNPVLALPAARQILDLSRSERRVLGALLRDLAVQARTRAEEAWKARKGIIAAYWQANAVYAKHLARVIDPRQ
;
A
#
# COMPACT_ATOMS: atom_id res chain seq x y z
N MET A 1 -37.10 0.57 -31.38
CA MET A 1 -36.31 1.54 -30.59
C MET A 1 -35.77 0.81 -29.37
N THR A 2 -34.55 0.29 -29.47
CA THR A 2 -33.88 -0.48 -28.42
C THR A 2 -32.81 0.42 -27.83
N HIS A 3 -32.97 0.82 -26.58
CA HIS A 3 -32.05 1.72 -25.90
C HIS A 3 -30.76 0.95 -25.56
N GLN A 4 -29.71 1.13 -26.38
CA GLN A 4 -28.35 0.66 -26.07
C GLN A 4 -27.82 1.49 -24.89
N PRO A 5 -27.30 0.88 -23.80
CA PRO A 5 -26.70 1.65 -22.71
C PRO A 5 -25.38 2.27 -23.17
N PRO A 6 -25.02 3.47 -22.69
CA PRO A 6 -23.80 4.14 -23.12
C PRO A 6 -22.57 3.46 -22.50
N GLY A 7 -21.62 3.10 -23.37
CA GLY A 7 -20.18 3.22 -23.13
C GLY A 7 -19.61 2.54 -21.89
N GLY A 8 -19.17 1.30 -22.05
CA GLY A 8 -18.18 0.67 -21.18
C GLY A 8 -16.86 1.43 -21.22
N GLY A 9 -16.66 2.39 -20.31
CA GLY A 9 -15.46 3.19 -20.21
C GLY A 9 -15.14 3.55 -18.77
N ALA A 10 -13.92 3.21 -18.35
CA ALA A 10 -13.19 3.77 -17.20
C ALA A 10 -13.50 3.35 -15.74
N TRP A 11 -14.47 2.47 -15.45
CA TRP A 11 -14.61 1.91 -14.08
C TRP A 11 -13.59 0.80 -13.73
N GLY A 12 -12.81 0.34 -14.72
CA GLY A 12 -11.95 -0.84 -14.60
C GLY A 12 -10.49 -0.62 -14.21
N ARG A 13 -9.94 0.62 -14.30
CA ARG A 13 -8.52 0.87 -13.97
C ARG A 13 -8.29 1.05 -12.46
N SER A 14 -9.03 1.94 -11.81
CA SER A 14 -8.87 2.22 -10.36
C SER A 14 -9.30 1.06 -9.45
N ALA A 15 -10.00 0.06 -10.00
CA ALA A 15 -10.36 -1.16 -9.28
C ALA A 15 -9.21 -2.20 -9.23
N ARG A 16 -8.22 -2.09 -10.11
CA ARG A 16 -7.08 -3.01 -10.17
C ARG A 16 -6.22 -2.90 -8.91
N ARG A 17 -5.84 -4.05 -8.34
CA ARG A 17 -5.04 -4.09 -7.11
C ARG A 17 -3.67 -3.45 -7.31
N GLU A 18 -3.10 -3.58 -8.49
CA GLU A 18 -1.81 -3.01 -8.86
C GLU A 18 -1.87 -1.49 -8.99
N VAL A 19 -3.02 -0.94 -9.38
CA VAL A 19 -3.24 0.53 -9.42
C VAL A 19 -3.39 1.09 -8.01
N ARG A 20 -4.00 0.33 -7.08
CA ARG A 20 -4.13 0.72 -5.66
C ARG A 20 -2.88 0.44 -4.84
N ASN A 21 -1.99 -0.41 -5.33
CA ASN A 21 -0.74 -0.79 -4.70
C ASN A 21 0.34 -0.98 -5.78
N PRO A 22 1.07 0.09 -6.14
CA PRO A 22 2.06 0.03 -7.21
C PRO A 22 3.21 -0.94 -6.91
N VAL A 23 3.44 -1.27 -5.64
CA VAL A 23 4.46 -2.25 -5.23
C VAL A 23 4.15 -3.63 -5.83
N LEU A 24 2.88 -3.99 -6.03
CA LEU A 24 2.50 -5.28 -6.65
C LEU A 24 3.00 -5.44 -8.09
N ALA A 25 3.26 -4.33 -8.80
CA ALA A 25 3.77 -4.37 -10.16
C ALA A 25 5.31 -4.54 -10.22
N LEU A 26 6.01 -4.43 -9.10
CA LEU A 26 7.47 -4.51 -9.06
C LEU A 26 7.94 -5.97 -9.09
N PRO A 27 8.99 -6.32 -9.87
CA PRO A 27 9.54 -7.67 -9.88
C PRO A 27 9.97 -8.16 -8.49
N ALA A 28 10.51 -7.28 -7.65
CA ALA A 28 10.92 -7.59 -6.28
C ALA A 28 9.75 -8.05 -5.40
N ALA A 29 8.52 -7.58 -5.67
CA ALA A 29 7.35 -8.03 -4.91
C ALA A 29 7.00 -9.51 -5.17
N ARG A 30 7.50 -10.12 -6.26
CA ARG A 30 7.34 -11.56 -6.51
C ARG A 30 8.09 -12.41 -5.49
N GLN A 31 9.28 -11.98 -5.06
CA GLN A 31 10.07 -12.73 -4.07
C GLN A 31 9.40 -12.75 -2.68
N ILE A 32 8.68 -11.68 -2.36
CA ILE A 32 7.82 -11.64 -1.16
C ILE A 32 6.73 -12.72 -1.24
N LEU A 33 6.31 -13.07 -2.46
CA LEU A 33 5.37 -14.16 -2.70
C LEU A 33 6.01 -15.56 -2.68
N ASP A 34 7.29 -15.69 -2.38
CA ASP A 34 7.97 -16.99 -2.19
C ASP A 34 8.13 -17.35 -0.71
N LEU A 35 7.97 -16.38 0.19
CA LEU A 35 8.03 -16.61 1.65
C LEU A 35 6.98 -17.63 2.11
N SER A 36 7.28 -18.42 3.14
CA SER A 36 6.28 -19.30 3.76
C SER A 36 5.14 -18.50 4.41
N ARG A 37 4.00 -19.15 4.67
CA ARG A 37 2.83 -18.49 5.27
C ARG A 37 3.13 -17.92 6.67
N SER A 38 3.97 -18.60 7.46
CA SER A 38 4.39 -18.15 8.79
C SER A 38 5.26 -16.89 8.70
N GLU A 39 6.25 -16.88 7.80
CA GLU A 39 7.12 -15.72 7.56
C GLU A 39 6.31 -14.51 7.09
N ARG A 40 5.36 -14.72 6.18
CA ARG A 40 4.46 -13.65 5.73
C ARG A 40 3.64 -13.07 6.87
N ARG A 41 3.10 -13.89 7.77
CA ARG A 41 2.32 -13.38 8.90
C ARG A 41 3.16 -12.49 9.80
N VAL A 42 4.36 -12.93 10.16
CA VAL A 42 5.29 -12.17 11.01
C VAL A 42 5.69 -10.87 10.33
N LEU A 43 6.18 -10.94 9.09
CA LEU A 43 6.61 -9.76 8.34
C LEU A 43 5.45 -8.78 8.10
N GLY A 44 4.26 -9.29 7.78
CA GLY A 44 3.06 -8.47 7.62
C GLY A 44 2.66 -7.74 8.90
N ALA A 45 2.80 -8.37 10.07
CA ALA A 45 2.55 -7.73 11.36
C ALA A 45 3.57 -6.61 11.63
N LEU A 46 4.86 -6.88 11.42
CA LEU A 46 5.93 -5.89 11.59
C LEU A 46 5.76 -4.68 10.67
N LEU A 47 5.39 -4.90 9.40
CA LEU A 47 5.18 -3.81 8.45
C LEU A 47 3.94 -2.96 8.78
N ARG A 48 2.89 -3.56 9.35
CA ARG A 48 1.73 -2.82 9.86
C ARG A 48 2.13 -1.94 11.04
N ASP A 49 2.89 -2.47 11.99
CA ASP A 49 3.39 -1.71 13.14
C ASP A 49 4.30 -0.56 12.69
N LEU A 50 5.23 -0.84 11.78
CA LEU A 50 6.10 0.18 11.18
C LEU A 50 5.29 1.30 10.50
N ALA A 51 4.20 0.95 9.80
CA ALA A 51 3.33 1.94 9.17
C ALA A 51 2.65 2.87 10.19
N VAL A 52 2.23 2.32 11.35
CA VAL A 52 1.66 3.12 12.45
C VAL A 52 2.72 4.05 13.01
N GLN A 53 3.89 3.52 13.37
CA GLN A 53 4.97 4.33 13.94
C GLN A 53 5.45 5.43 12.98
N ALA A 54 5.58 5.13 11.69
CA ALA A 54 5.96 6.12 10.67
C ALA A 54 4.91 7.23 10.53
N ARG A 55 3.62 6.88 10.60
CA ARG A 55 2.53 7.87 10.59
C ARG A 55 2.59 8.78 11.80
N THR A 56 2.79 8.24 13.00
CA THR A 56 2.96 9.05 14.22
C THR A 56 4.10 10.06 14.06
N ARG A 57 5.26 9.63 13.54
CA ARG A 57 6.40 10.52 13.28
C ARG A 57 6.10 11.58 12.20
N ALA A 58 5.31 11.24 11.19
CA ALA A 58 4.86 12.22 10.19
C ALA A 58 3.97 13.29 10.84
N GLU A 59 3.02 12.90 11.68
CA GLU A 59 2.12 13.80 12.41
C GLU A 59 2.90 14.72 13.37
N GLU A 60 3.90 14.20 14.08
CA GLU A 60 4.81 14.99 14.91
C GLU A 60 5.61 16.00 14.08
N ALA A 61 6.17 15.58 12.94
CA ALA A 61 6.91 16.46 12.05
C ALA A 61 6.03 17.56 11.44
N TRP A 62 4.77 17.25 11.10
CA TRP A 62 3.79 18.26 10.68
C TRP A 62 3.54 19.30 11.78
N LYS A 63 3.29 18.86 13.02
CA LYS A 63 3.11 19.76 14.18
C LYS A 63 4.34 20.64 14.41
N ALA A 64 5.53 20.08 14.22
CA ALA A 64 6.80 20.79 14.32
C ALA A 64 7.16 21.66 13.10
N ARG A 65 6.27 21.79 12.11
CA ARG A 65 6.48 22.55 10.85
C ARG A 65 7.67 22.05 10.01
N LYS A 66 8.03 20.77 10.11
CA LYS A 66 9.12 20.12 9.36
C LYS A 66 8.57 19.39 8.13
N GLY A 67 8.09 20.13 7.13
CA GLY A 67 7.34 19.58 6.00
C GLY A 67 8.03 18.46 5.22
N ILE A 68 9.33 18.61 4.91
CA ILE A 68 10.10 17.58 4.18
C ILE A 68 10.20 16.28 5.00
N ILE A 69 10.48 16.39 6.30
CA ILE A 69 10.59 15.24 7.20
C ILE A 69 9.23 14.56 7.36
N ALA A 70 8.15 15.34 7.41
CA ALA A 70 6.80 14.81 7.49
C ALA A 70 6.41 14.04 6.22
N ALA A 71 6.75 14.57 5.04
CA ALA A 71 6.54 13.88 3.76
C ALA A 71 7.36 12.58 3.66
N TYR A 72 8.62 12.58 4.11
CA TYR A 72 9.46 11.38 4.17
C TYR A 72 8.83 10.30 5.05
N TRP A 73 8.42 10.63 6.27
CA TRP A 73 7.77 9.68 7.17
C TRP A 73 6.44 9.18 6.62
N GLN A 74 5.67 10.06 5.97
CA GLN A 74 4.41 9.68 5.33
C GLN A 74 4.64 8.70 4.16
N ALA A 75 5.69 8.91 3.35
CA ALA A 75 6.05 7.98 2.28
C ALA A 75 6.40 6.60 2.86
N ASN A 76 7.21 6.55 3.92
CA ASN A 76 7.53 5.30 4.61
C ASN A 76 6.28 4.57 5.13
N ALA A 77 5.33 5.30 5.73
CA ALA A 77 4.08 4.73 6.20
C ALA A 77 3.27 4.09 5.05
N VAL A 78 3.21 4.75 3.90
CA VAL A 78 2.52 4.25 2.70
C VAL A 78 3.20 3.00 2.14
N TYR A 79 4.53 3.01 1.98
CA TYR A 79 5.27 1.86 1.47
C TYR A 79 5.18 0.65 2.40
N ALA A 80 5.31 0.84 3.72
CA ALA A 80 5.14 -0.24 4.69
C ALA A 80 3.74 -0.87 4.61
N LYS A 81 2.70 -0.04 4.50
CA LYS A 81 1.31 -0.51 4.32
C LYS A 81 1.09 -1.24 3.00
N HIS A 82 1.72 -0.77 1.92
CA HIS A 82 1.67 -1.43 0.63
C HIS A 82 2.33 -2.81 0.66
N LEU A 83 3.52 -2.92 1.26
CA LEU A 83 4.22 -4.19 1.44
C LEU A 83 3.44 -5.16 2.32
N ALA A 84 2.86 -4.69 3.43
CA ALA A 84 2.02 -5.52 4.29
C ALA A 84 0.84 -6.16 3.53
N ARG A 85 0.23 -5.43 2.58
CA ARG A 85 -0.87 -5.94 1.74
C ARG A 85 -0.43 -6.90 0.65
N VAL A 86 0.81 -6.79 0.16
CA VAL A 86 1.38 -7.80 -0.75
C VAL A 86 1.53 -9.13 -0.02
N ILE A 87 1.99 -9.06 1.23
CA ILE A 87 2.32 -10.21 2.06
C ILE A 87 1.08 -10.93 2.57
N ASP A 88 0.04 -10.18 2.95
CA ASP A 88 -1.19 -10.73 3.51
C ASP A 88 -2.43 -10.01 2.92
N PRO A 89 -2.92 -10.47 1.75
CA PRO A 89 -4.04 -9.82 1.06
C PRO A 89 -5.43 -10.12 1.66
N ARG A 90 -5.52 -10.91 2.75
CA ARG A 90 -6.79 -11.44 3.31
C ARG A 90 -7.09 -10.99 4.76
N GLN A 91 -6.50 -9.89 5.22
CA GLN A 91 -6.92 -9.20 6.45
C GLN A 91 -7.27 -7.74 6.18
#